data_AF-A0A2V6V7M8-F1
#
_entry.id   AF-A0A2V6V7M8-F1
#
_cell.length_a   1.000
_cell.length_b   1.000
_cell.length_c   1.000
_cell.angle_alpha   90.00
_cell.angle_beta   90.00
_cell.angle_gamma   90.00
#
_symmetry.space_group_name_H-M   'P 1'
#
loop_
_entity.id
_entity.type
_entity.pdbx_description
1 polymer ?
#
loop_
_entity_poly.entity_id
_entity_poly.type
_entity_poly.pdbx_seq_one_letter_code
_entity_poly.pdbx_strand_id
1 'polypeptide(L)' 'MDRLIDEQSEELDRDKRLKRVWEIQRKLEADVARPMLGWRTEYFTRWPYVKNLVPHNSLYNYSRMQEVWLDR' A
#
# COMPACT_ATOMS: atom_id res chain seq x y z
N MET A 1 20.63 9.25 -0.48
CA MET A 1 19.51 8.30 -0.68
C MET A 1 18.49 8.92 -1.62
N ASP A 2 18.21 10.20 -1.45
CA ASP A 2 17.39 11.07 -2.31
C ASP A 2 17.62 10.86 -3.81
N ARG A 3 18.88 10.92 -4.28
CA ARG A 3 19.18 10.67 -5.71
C ARG A 3 18.66 9.33 -6.26
N LEU A 4 18.70 8.25 -5.46
CA LEU A 4 18.19 6.94 -5.90
C LEU A 4 16.66 6.95 -5.99
N ILE A 5 16.01 7.70 -5.10
CA ILE A 5 14.56 7.90 -5.10
C ILE A 5 14.13 8.74 -6.32
N ASP A 6 14.89 9.79 -6.65
CA ASP A 6 14.64 10.61 -7.84
C ASP A 6 14.77 9.79 -9.13
N GLU A 7 15.89 9.05 -9.29
CA GLU A 7 16.11 8.18 -10.46
C GLU A 7 15.04 7.08 -10.58
N GLN A 8 14.56 6.54 -9.46
CA GLN A 8 13.46 5.59 -9.48
C GLN A 8 12.14 6.27 -9.89
N SER A 9 11.91 7.51 -9.48
CA SER A 9 10.70 8.27 -9.79
C SER A 9 10.61 8.65 -11.26
N GLU A 10 11.75 8.89 -11.90
CA GLU A 10 11.87 9.20 -13.34
C GLU A 10 11.79 7.96 -14.25
N GLU A 11 11.92 6.74 -13.71
CA GLU A 11 11.92 5.50 -14.50
C GLU A 11 10.52 5.17 -15.04
N LEU A 12 10.41 5.09 -16.37
CA LEU A 12 9.16 4.79 -17.09
C LEU A 12 8.90 3.28 -17.18
N ASP A 13 9.95 2.45 -17.25
CA ASP A 13 9.81 1.01 -17.30
C ASP A 13 9.41 0.47 -15.92
N ARG A 14 8.24 -0.18 -15.85
CA ARG A 14 7.67 -0.64 -14.58
C ARG A 14 8.54 -1.67 -13.87
N ASP A 15 9.09 -2.63 -14.61
CA ASP A 15 9.84 -3.75 -14.03
C ASP A 15 11.20 -3.28 -13.53
N LYS A 16 11.84 -2.41 -14.31
CA LYS A 16 13.08 -1.73 -13.92
C LYS A 16 12.89 -0.83 -12.72
N ARG A 17 11.78 -0.08 -12.66
CA ARG A 17 11.42 0.75 -11.51
C ARG A 17 11.22 -0.09 -10.26
N LEU A 18 10.51 -1.22 -10.35
CA LEU A 18 10.30 -2.13 -9.22
C LEU A 18 11.61 -2.70 -8.69
N LYS A 19 12.52 -3.11 -9.59
CA LYS A 19 13.86 -3.60 -9.21
C LYS A 19 14.65 -2.54 -8.44
N ARG A 20 14.63 -1.28 -8.90
CA ARG A 20 15.26 -0.16 -8.20
C ARG A 20 14.66 0.07 -6.80
N VAL A 21 13.34 0.01 -6.65
CA VAL A 21 12.69 0.11 -5.32
C VAL A 21 13.20 -0.95 -4.35
N TRP A 22 13.35 -2.20 -4.80
CA TRP A 22 13.88 -3.28 -3.97
C TRP A 22 15.35 -3.10 -3.61
N GLU A 23 16.17 -2.50 -4.48
CA GLU A 23 17.54 -2.13 -4.17
C GLU A 23 17.61 -1.02 -3.10
N ILE A 24 16.77 0.00 -3.23
CA ILE A 24 16.66 1.10 -2.26
C ILE A 24 16.24 0.55 -0.89
N GLN A 25 15.20 -0.29 -0.85
CA GLN A 25 14.70 -0.89 0.38
C GLN A 25 15.78 -1.69 1.11
N ARG A 26 16.50 -2.58 0.40
CA ARG A 26 17.59 -3.39 0.99
C ARG A 26 18.69 -2.52 1.59
N LYS A 27 19.02 -1.39 0.94
CA LYS A 27 20.02 -0.46 1.44
C LYS A 27 19.53 0.28 2.70
N LEU A 28 18.27 0.72 2.73
CA LEU A 28 17.66 1.34 3.92
C LEU A 28 17.63 0.38 5.12
N GLU A 29 17.30 -0.88 4.87
CA GLU A 29 17.27 -1.93 5.90
C GLU A 29 18.66 -2.22 6.45
N ALA A 30 19.68 -2.26 5.59
CA ALA A 30 21.08 -2.48 6.00
C ALA A 30 21.65 -1.34 6.84
N ASP A 31 21.23 -0.09 6.60
CA ASP A 31 21.68 1.09 7.34
C ASP A 31 21.00 1.23 8.73
N VAL A 32 20.10 0.29 9.10
CA VAL A 32 19.43 0.16 10.42
C VAL A 32 18.73 1.45 10.91
N ALA A 33 18.29 2.32 10.00
CA ALA A 33 17.69 3.59 10.38
C ALA A 33 16.31 3.42 11.05
N ARG A 34 15.51 2.43 10.64
CA ARG A 34 14.20 2.08 11.21
C ARG A 34 13.83 0.61 10.94
N PRO A 35 13.86 -0.30 11.93
CA PRO A 35 13.45 -1.68 11.73
C PRO A 35 11.95 -1.76 11.44
N MET A 36 11.59 -2.49 10.39
CA MET A 36 10.19 -2.73 10.05
C MET A 36 9.62 -3.85 10.93
N LEU A 37 8.59 -3.54 11.72
CA LEU A 37 8.05 -4.47 12.72
C LEU A 37 6.99 -5.43 12.16
N GLY A 38 6.22 -5.00 11.17
CA GLY A 38 5.08 -5.78 10.67
C GLY A 38 4.13 -4.93 9.84
N TRP A 39 3.47 -5.58 8.89
CA TRP A 39 2.57 -4.91 7.96
C TRP A 39 1.19 -4.99 8.60
N ARG A 40 0.48 -3.87 8.63
CA ARG A 40 -0.85 -3.83 9.25
C ARG A 40 -1.81 -4.76 8.51
N THR A 41 -2.48 -5.61 9.27
CA THR A 41 -3.65 -6.37 8.83
C THR A 41 -4.83 -5.89 9.66
N GLU A 42 -5.81 -5.28 9.02
CA GLU A 42 -6.97 -4.71 9.70
C GLU A 42 -8.17 -5.65 9.58
N TYR A 43 -9.04 -5.59 10.59
CA TYR A 43 -10.26 -6.39 10.67
C TYR A 43 -11.47 -5.46 10.61
N PHE A 44 -12.41 -5.77 9.73
CA PHE A 44 -13.57 -4.91 9.47
C PHE A 44 -14.85 -5.63 9.82
N THR A 45 -15.68 -4.99 10.63
CA THR A 45 -17.05 -5.43 10.93
C THR A 45 -18.03 -4.80 9.94
N ARG A 46 -18.96 -5.59 9.39
CA ARG A 46 -20.04 -5.09 8.52
C ARG A 46 -21.39 -5.62 8.96
N TRP A 47 -22.43 -4.82 8.73
CA TRP A 47 -23.80 -5.26 8.91
C TRP A 47 -24.24 -6.22 7.80
N PRO A 48 -25.06 -7.26 8.08
CA PRO A 48 -25.47 -8.24 7.06
C PRO A 48 -26.29 -7.66 5.89
N TYR A 49 -27.01 -6.57 6.13
CA TYR A 49 -27.82 -5.87 5.13
C TYR A 49 -27.02 -4.84 4.30
N VAL A 50 -25.73 -4.62 4.60
CA VAL A 50 -24.84 -3.81 3.77
C VAL A 50 -24.22 -4.71 2.72
N LYS A 51 -24.48 -4.42 1.46
CA LYS A 51 -23.99 -5.20 0.32
C LYS A 51 -22.89 -4.45 -0.41
N ASN A 52 -22.01 -5.23 -1.03
CA ASN A 52 -20.90 -4.74 -1.85
C ASN A 52 -19.87 -3.84 -1.12
N LEU A 53 -19.85 -3.85 0.21
CA LEU A 53 -18.75 -3.28 0.99
C LEU A 53 -17.58 -4.26 0.98
N VAL A 54 -16.54 -3.95 0.21
CA VAL A 54 -15.31 -4.74 0.12
C VAL A 54 -14.29 -4.23 1.15
N PRO A 55 -13.91 -5.03 2.15
CA PRO A 55 -12.85 -4.67 3.10
C PRO A 55 -11.50 -4.54 2.41
N HIS A 56 -10.76 -3.46 2.68
CA HIS A 56 -9.43 -3.23 2.12
C HIS A 56 -8.47 -2.69 3.19
N ASN A 57 -7.28 -3.30 3.30
CA ASN A 57 -6.19 -2.84 4.17
C ASN A 57 -5.46 -1.64 3.57
N SER A 58 -6.20 -0.61 3.19
CA SER A 58 -5.67 0.64 2.65
C SER A 58 -6.27 1.82 3.41
N LEU A 59 -5.43 2.51 4.18
CA LEU A 59 -5.83 3.68 4.97
C LEU A 59 -6.44 4.78 4.08
N TYR A 60 -5.98 4.89 2.83
CA TYR A 60 -6.34 6.00 1.94
C TYR A 60 -7.51 5.68 1.01
N ASN A 61 -7.75 4.42 0.70
CA ASN A 61 -8.71 4.03 -0.35
C ASN A 61 -9.98 3.36 0.17
N TYR A 62 -10.09 3.11 1.48
CA TYR A 62 -11.25 2.43 2.08
C TYR A 62 -12.55 3.27 2.06
N SER A 63 -12.48 4.58 1.82
CA SER A 63 -13.63 5.49 1.89
C SER A 63 -14.54 5.49 0.65
N ARG A 64 -14.20 4.77 -0.42
CA ARG A 64 -14.99 4.78 -1.66
C ARG A 64 -16.20 3.85 -1.57
N MET A 65 -17.38 4.42 -1.34
CA MET A 65 -18.64 3.68 -1.14
C MET A 65 -19.61 3.70 -2.33
N GLN A 66 -19.13 4.03 -3.54
CA GLN A 66 -19.99 4.28 -4.71
C GLN A 66 -20.88 3.10 -5.10
N GLU A 67 -20.41 1.87 -4.89
CA GLU A 67 -21.16 0.67 -5.24
C GLU A 67 -21.77 -0.02 -4.01
N VAL A 68 -21.70 0.59 -2.84
CA VAL A 68 -22.22 0.05 -1.57
C VAL A 68 -23.68 0.41 -1.42
N TRP A 69 -24.51 -0.56 -1.05
CA TRP A 69 -25.96 -0.37 -0.91
C TRP A 69 -26.53 -1.15 0.27
N LEU A 70 -27.79 -0.82 0.62
CA LEU A 70 -28.53 -1.46 1.70
C LEU A 70 -29.64 -2.33 1.14
N ASP A 71 -29.69 -3.58 1.59
CA ASP A 71 -30.74 -4.54 1.27
C ASP A 71 -31.93 -4.33 2.21
N ARG A 72 -32.74 -3.31 1.89
CA ARG A 72 -33.95 -2.89 2.60
C ARG A 72 -34.98 -2.29 1.66
#